data_AF-A0A957MG23-F1
#
_entry.id   AF-A0A957MG23-F1
#
_cell.length_a   1.000
_cell.length_b   1.000
_cell.length_c   1.000
_cell.angle_alpha   90.00
_cell.angle_beta   90.00
_cell.angle_gamma   90.00
#
_symmetry.space_group_name_H-M   'P 1'
#
loop_
_entity.id
_entity.type
_entity.pdbx_description
1 polymer ?
#
loop_
_entity_poly.entity_id
_entity_poly.type
_entity_poly.pdbx_seq_one_letter_code
_entity_poly.pdbx_strand_id
1 'polypeptide(L)'
;TDPSSDEYAEAWEVYTTVQNLTPYQRDTALYWADDATLTATPPGHSLAIATQVLREENATLDQAAEVYARVGMVLADAFIACWDAKFHYNRIRPITYIQRYIDPAWNATAITDPVYTPPFPEYPSGHSTEAGAAATILSAIFGDDYAFTDRSQERLGFAPRTYASFWDAAREAAESRLYGGIHYRSANEQGLEQGVCIAGYVEQLQFKSSP
;
A
#
# COMPACT_ATOMS: atom_id res chain seq x y z
N THR A 1 -24.54 6.47 9.44
CA THR A 1 -24.66 7.61 10.37
C THR A 1 -25.15 7.19 11.74
N ASP A 2 -25.79 6.03 11.87
CA ASP A 2 -26.02 5.41 13.17
C ASP A 2 -24.68 5.16 13.90
N PRO A 3 -24.45 5.72 15.10
CA PRO A 3 -23.22 5.50 15.86
C PRO A 3 -22.93 4.04 16.23
N SER A 4 -23.92 3.15 16.13
CA SER A 4 -23.78 1.71 16.35
C SER A 4 -23.43 0.91 15.09
N SER A 5 -23.40 1.53 13.91
CA SER A 5 -23.08 0.87 12.64
C SER A 5 -21.58 0.71 12.41
N ASP A 6 -21.21 -0.34 11.68
CA ASP A 6 -19.81 -0.60 11.30
C ASP A 6 -19.18 0.58 10.54
N GLU A 7 -19.92 1.20 9.61
CA GLU A 7 -19.44 2.39 8.88
C GLU A 7 -19.09 3.56 9.82
N TYR A 8 -19.90 3.79 10.87
CA TYR A 8 -19.57 4.83 11.85
C TYR A 8 -18.35 4.44 12.68
N ALA A 9 -18.25 3.17 13.10
CA ALA A 9 -17.12 2.69 13.87
C ALA A 9 -15.80 2.85 13.10
N GLU A 10 -15.76 2.50 11.81
CA GLU A 10 -14.58 2.70 10.97
C GLU A 10 -14.24 4.17 10.75
N ALA A 11 -15.23 5.03 10.51
CA ALA A 11 -14.99 6.47 10.38
C ALA A 11 -14.49 7.09 11.69
N TRP A 12 -15.00 6.62 12.83
CA TRP A 12 -14.55 7.04 14.15
C TRP A 12 -13.12 6.60 14.43
N GLU A 13 -12.72 5.40 14.00
CA GLU A 13 -11.33 4.94 14.06
C GLU A 13 -10.40 5.86 13.27
N VAL A 14 -10.75 6.20 12.01
CA VAL A 14 -9.96 7.11 11.19
C VAL A 14 -9.82 8.48 11.88
N TYR A 15 -10.94 9.04 12.34
CA TYR A 15 -10.99 10.32 13.02
C TYR A 15 -10.09 10.35 14.27
N THR A 16 -10.24 9.37 15.15
CA THR A 16 -9.48 9.30 16.42
C THR A 16 -8.01 8.96 16.21
N THR A 17 -7.68 8.11 15.23
CA THR A 17 -6.30 7.78 14.86
C THR A 17 -5.55 9.04 14.43
N VAL A 18 -6.11 9.80 13.49
CA VAL A 18 -5.45 11.00 12.95
C VAL A 18 -5.25 12.08 14.03
N GLN A 19 -6.22 12.23 14.94
CA GLN A 19 -6.10 13.19 16.05
C GLN A 19 -5.03 12.84 17.07
N ASN A 20 -4.64 11.56 17.16
CA ASN A 20 -3.73 11.06 18.19
C ASN A 20 -2.49 10.37 17.58
N LEU A 21 -2.08 10.76 16.37
CA LEU A 21 -0.92 10.18 15.71
C LEU A 21 0.34 10.32 16.57
N THR A 22 1.02 9.21 16.76
CA THR A 22 2.40 9.21 17.24
C THR A 22 3.35 9.72 16.15
N PRO A 23 4.57 10.19 16.50
CA PRO A 23 5.58 10.57 15.52
C PRO A 23 5.87 9.46 14.50
N TYR A 24 5.92 8.20 14.94
CA TYR A 24 6.15 7.04 14.07
C TYR A 24 4.98 6.80 13.09
N GLN A 25 3.73 6.91 13.55
CA GLN A 25 2.57 6.74 12.66
C GLN A 25 2.49 7.86 11.62
N ARG A 26 2.78 9.10 12.02
CA ARG A 26 2.88 10.22 11.07
C ARG A 26 4.01 9.97 10.06
N ASP A 27 5.21 9.61 10.52
CA ASP A 27 6.33 9.30 9.64
C ASP A 27 5.98 8.16 8.66
N THR A 28 5.25 7.14 9.13
CA THR A 28 4.79 6.02 8.30
C THR A 28 3.79 6.44 7.23
N ALA A 29 2.83 7.31 7.56
CA ALA A 29 1.91 7.88 6.56
C ALA A 29 2.66 8.62 5.44
N LEU A 30 3.74 9.32 5.80
CA LEU A 30 4.53 10.12 4.88
C LEU A 30 5.52 9.27 4.07
N TYR A 31 6.14 8.27 4.68
CA TYR A 31 7.07 7.33 4.02
C TYR A 31 6.39 6.60 2.86
N TRP A 32 5.14 6.18 3.07
CA TRP A 32 4.33 5.46 2.09
C TRP A 32 3.33 6.38 1.36
N ALA A 33 3.55 7.70 1.35
CA ALA A 33 2.64 8.64 0.71
C ALA A 33 2.60 8.46 -0.83
N ASP A 34 3.76 8.16 -1.42
CA ASP A 34 3.97 7.90 -2.86
C ASP A 34 3.27 8.92 -3.76
N ASP A 35 3.48 10.20 -3.42
CA ASP A 35 2.95 11.34 -4.15
C ASP A 35 3.47 11.33 -5.60
N ALA A 36 2.57 11.20 -6.57
CA ALA A 36 2.87 11.13 -7.99
C ALA A 36 3.57 12.39 -8.54
N THR A 37 3.55 13.52 -7.80
CA THR A 37 4.21 14.76 -8.18
C THR A 37 5.65 14.87 -7.67
N LEU A 38 6.01 14.08 -6.65
CA LEU A 38 7.32 14.13 -5.99
C LEU A 38 8.12 12.84 -6.12
N THR A 39 7.41 11.71 -6.24
CA THR A 39 7.95 10.36 -6.13
C THR A 39 7.46 9.48 -7.28
N ALA A 40 7.87 8.21 -7.27
CA ALA A 40 7.16 7.23 -8.08
C ALA A 40 5.83 6.91 -7.39
N THR A 41 4.79 6.58 -8.15
CA THR A 41 3.55 6.04 -7.56
C THR A 41 3.84 4.70 -6.86
N PRO A 42 2.91 4.17 -6.04
CA PRO A 42 3.13 2.93 -5.28
C PRO A 42 3.74 1.74 -6.04
N PRO A 43 3.30 1.41 -7.29
CA PRO A 43 3.93 0.31 -8.03
C PRO A 43 5.41 0.57 -8.35
N GLY A 44 5.81 1.84 -8.52
CA GLY A 44 7.21 2.21 -8.70
C GLY A 44 8.03 2.08 -7.41
N HIS A 45 7.40 2.28 -6.25
CA HIS A 45 8.02 2.03 -4.94
C HIS A 45 8.25 0.52 -4.74
N SER A 46 7.24 -0.32 -4.99
CA SER A 46 7.37 -1.79 -4.99
C SER A 46 8.45 -2.29 -5.96
N LEU A 47 8.56 -1.72 -7.17
CA LEU A 47 9.65 -2.01 -8.11
C LEU A 47 11.01 -1.53 -7.61
N ALA A 48 11.08 -0.41 -6.89
CA ALA A 48 12.32 0.08 -6.28
C ALA A 48 12.81 -0.86 -5.17
N ILE A 49 11.91 -1.42 -4.37
CA ILE A 49 12.23 -2.47 -3.38
C ILE A 49 12.76 -3.72 -4.09
N ALA A 50 12.04 -4.23 -5.10
CA ALA A 50 12.49 -5.40 -5.88
C ALA A 50 13.88 -5.16 -6.52
N THR A 51 14.13 -3.95 -7.03
CA THR A 51 15.43 -3.55 -7.59
C THR A 51 16.55 -3.56 -6.55
N GLN A 52 16.27 -3.14 -5.31
CA GLN A 52 17.25 -3.16 -4.22
C GLN A 52 17.60 -4.61 -3.86
N VAL A 53 16.60 -5.46 -3.67
CA VAL A 53 16.79 -6.90 -3.37
C VAL A 53 17.59 -7.60 -4.47
N LEU A 54 17.25 -7.39 -5.74
CA LEU A 54 17.99 -7.96 -6.87
C LEU A 54 19.48 -7.55 -6.88
N ARG A 55 19.79 -6.34 -6.43
CA ARG A 55 21.18 -5.87 -6.32
C ARG A 55 21.90 -6.51 -5.13
N GLU A 56 21.22 -6.64 -3.99
CA GLU A 56 21.77 -7.31 -2.80
C GLU A 56 22.09 -8.79 -3.08
N GLU A 57 21.23 -9.46 -3.84
CA GLU A 57 21.42 -10.86 -4.27
C GLU A 57 22.44 -11.03 -5.40
N ASN A 58 23.01 -9.94 -5.94
CA ASN A 58 23.84 -9.97 -7.16
C ASN A 58 23.18 -10.76 -8.31
N ALA A 59 21.87 -10.56 -8.49
CA ALA A 59 21.07 -11.34 -9.42
C ALA A 59 21.61 -11.24 -10.85
N THR A 60 21.60 -12.36 -11.56
CA THR A 60 21.92 -12.41 -12.99
C THR A 60 20.84 -11.71 -13.81
N LEU A 61 21.13 -11.39 -15.07
CA LEU A 61 20.18 -10.69 -15.94
C LEU A 61 18.87 -11.47 -16.11
N ASP A 62 18.94 -12.80 -16.23
CA ASP A 62 17.79 -13.69 -16.36
C ASP A 62 16.95 -13.74 -15.07
N GLN A 63 17.58 -13.83 -13.90
CA GLN A 63 16.89 -13.73 -12.60
C GLN A 63 16.19 -12.38 -12.46
N ALA A 64 16.88 -11.28 -12.72
CA ALA A 64 16.31 -9.95 -12.66
C ALA A 64 15.14 -9.78 -13.65
N ALA A 65 15.28 -10.28 -14.88
CA ALA A 65 14.21 -10.22 -15.88
C ALA A 65 12.95 -10.97 -15.44
N GLU A 66 13.09 -12.15 -14.82
CA GLU A 66 11.96 -12.90 -14.29
C GLU A 66 11.28 -12.17 -13.13
N VAL A 67 12.05 -11.64 -12.16
CA VAL A 67 11.49 -10.88 -11.03
C VAL A 67 10.73 -9.66 -11.52
N TYR A 68 11.32 -8.85 -12.41
CA TYR A 68 10.63 -7.68 -12.96
C TYR A 68 9.39 -8.06 -13.76
N ALA A 69 9.41 -9.17 -14.51
CA ALA A 69 8.25 -9.64 -15.24
C ALA A 69 7.10 -10.04 -14.29
N ARG A 70 7.39 -10.85 -13.26
CA ARG A 70 6.38 -11.29 -12.28
C ARG A 70 5.81 -10.13 -11.48
N VAL A 71 6.67 -9.27 -10.94
CA VAL A 71 6.26 -8.08 -10.17
C VAL A 71 5.51 -7.09 -11.06
N GLY A 72 6.00 -6.83 -12.27
CA GLY A 72 5.32 -5.93 -13.20
C GLY A 72 3.93 -6.40 -13.60
N MET A 73 3.76 -7.69 -13.89
CA MET A 73 2.45 -8.28 -14.20
C MET A 73 1.50 -8.22 -13.01
N VAL A 74 1.95 -8.62 -11.81
CA VAL A 74 1.07 -8.64 -10.63
C VAL A 74 0.63 -7.24 -10.23
N LEU A 75 1.52 -6.24 -10.34
CA LEU A 75 1.18 -4.85 -10.07
C LEU A 75 0.16 -4.32 -11.09
N ALA A 76 0.31 -4.64 -12.37
CA ALA A 76 -0.66 -4.24 -13.39
C ALA A 76 -2.06 -4.81 -13.10
N ASP A 77 -2.15 -6.12 -12.86
CA ASP A 77 -3.43 -6.79 -12.57
C ASP A 77 -4.03 -6.32 -11.24
N ALA A 78 -3.19 -6.02 -10.25
CA ALA A 78 -3.64 -5.47 -8.97
C ALA A 78 -4.33 -4.11 -9.12
N PHE A 79 -3.77 -3.21 -9.93
CA PHE A 79 -4.41 -1.93 -10.21
C PHE A 79 -5.69 -2.09 -11.03
N ILE A 80 -5.73 -3.00 -12.01
CA ILE A 80 -6.94 -3.27 -12.80
C ILE A 80 -8.08 -3.75 -11.89
N ALA A 81 -7.83 -4.79 -11.08
CA ALA A 81 -8.85 -5.37 -10.20
C ALA A 81 -9.25 -4.44 -9.05
N CYS A 82 -8.29 -3.68 -8.48
CA CYS A 82 -8.57 -2.69 -7.45
C CYS A 82 -9.45 -1.56 -8.00
N TRP A 83 -9.14 -1.04 -9.20
CA TRP A 83 -9.94 0.03 -9.81
C TRP A 83 -11.33 -0.44 -10.21
N ASP A 84 -11.47 -1.65 -10.74
CA ASP A 84 -12.79 -2.25 -10.99
C ASP A 84 -13.65 -2.25 -9.71
N ALA A 85 -13.11 -2.77 -8.61
CA ALA A 85 -13.79 -2.78 -7.32
C ALA A 85 -14.11 -1.35 -6.82
N LYS A 86 -13.18 -0.41 -6.95
CA LYS A 86 -13.39 1.00 -6.58
C LYS A 86 -14.61 1.60 -7.26
N PHE A 87 -14.74 1.41 -8.56
CA PHE A 87 -15.85 1.98 -9.31
C PHE A 87 -17.12 1.12 -9.25
N HIS A 88 -17.01 -0.15 -8.89
CA HIS A 88 -18.16 -1.01 -8.57
C HIS A 88 -18.84 -0.58 -7.25
N TYR A 89 -18.08 -0.51 -6.16
CA TYR A 89 -18.64 -0.18 -4.83
C TYR A 89 -18.82 1.33 -4.63
N ASN A 90 -17.99 2.14 -5.29
CA ASN A 90 -18.07 3.61 -5.29
C ASN A 90 -18.18 4.22 -3.88
N ARG A 91 -17.45 3.66 -2.91
CA ARG A 91 -17.51 4.05 -1.49
C ARG A 91 -16.91 5.44 -1.28
N ILE A 92 -17.55 6.23 -0.42
CA ILE A 92 -17.11 7.58 -0.05
C ILE A 92 -15.86 7.56 0.85
N ARG A 93 -15.04 8.61 0.75
CA ARG A 93 -13.79 8.76 1.53
C ARG A 93 -14.05 9.17 2.98
N PRO A 94 -13.16 8.84 3.93
CA PRO A 94 -13.31 9.19 5.34
C PRO A 94 -13.53 10.68 5.56
N ILE A 95 -12.75 11.55 4.89
CA ILE A 95 -12.91 13.02 5.00
C ILE A 95 -14.33 13.50 4.69
N THR A 96 -14.98 12.92 3.68
CA THR A 96 -16.34 13.31 3.33
C THR A 96 -17.35 12.80 4.35
N TYR A 97 -17.20 11.56 4.84
CA TYR A 97 -18.10 11.01 5.85
C TYR A 97 -17.96 11.75 7.19
N ILE A 98 -16.73 11.91 7.68
CA ILE A 98 -16.42 12.55 8.96
C ILE A 98 -16.91 14.00 8.97
N GLN A 99 -16.62 14.79 7.93
CA GLN A 99 -17.08 16.18 7.87
C GLN A 99 -18.61 16.31 7.82
N ARG A 100 -19.31 15.34 7.23
CA ARG A 100 -20.78 15.39 7.14
C ARG A 100 -21.47 14.94 8.42
N TYR A 101 -20.89 13.98 9.15
CA TYR A 101 -21.63 13.22 10.15
C TYR A 101 -20.97 13.13 11.52
N ILE A 102 -19.72 13.55 11.67
CA ILE A 102 -18.96 13.46 12.94
C ILE A 102 -18.45 14.84 13.36
N ASP A 103 -17.57 15.45 12.56
CA ASP A 103 -16.95 16.75 12.85
C ASP A 103 -16.74 17.55 11.54
N PRO A 104 -17.60 18.55 11.26
CA PRO A 104 -17.49 19.40 10.06
C PRO A 104 -16.20 20.20 9.94
N ALA A 105 -15.46 20.41 11.04
CA ALA A 105 -14.19 21.12 11.04
C ALA A 105 -12.98 20.19 10.85
N TRP A 106 -13.19 18.87 10.83
CA TRP A 106 -12.09 17.91 10.71
C TRP A 106 -11.36 18.07 9.38
N ASN A 107 -10.03 18.19 9.46
CA ASN A 107 -9.17 18.27 8.30
C ASN A 107 -7.90 17.44 8.50
N ALA A 108 -7.88 16.22 7.92
CA ALA A 108 -6.74 15.31 8.05
C ALA A 108 -5.42 15.91 7.50
N THR A 109 -5.48 16.69 6.42
CA THR A 109 -4.27 17.23 5.77
C THR A 109 -3.55 18.24 6.65
N ALA A 110 -4.25 18.90 7.58
CA ALA A 110 -3.61 19.78 8.56
C ALA A 110 -2.59 19.05 9.46
N ILE A 111 -2.70 17.73 9.57
CA ILE A 111 -1.85 16.87 10.42
C ILE A 111 -0.91 16.03 9.56
N THR A 112 -1.40 15.57 8.39
CA THR A 112 -0.76 14.53 7.57
C THR A 112 -0.20 15.05 6.24
N ASP A 113 -0.11 16.36 6.02
CA ASP A 113 0.52 16.96 4.81
C ASP A 113 1.90 16.32 4.51
N PRO A 114 2.15 15.85 3.27
CA PRO A 114 1.34 16.01 2.05
C PRO A 114 0.42 14.82 1.69
N VAL A 115 -0.07 14.05 2.65
CA VAL A 115 -1.05 12.99 2.36
C VAL A 115 -2.42 13.60 2.09
N TYR A 116 -2.75 13.73 0.81
CA TYR A 116 -4.06 14.22 0.34
C TYR A 116 -5.01 13.07 0.05
N THR A 117 -6.32 13.31 0.20
CA THR A 117 -7.36 12.38 -0.25
C THR A 117 -7.31 12.27 -1.78
N PRO A 118 -6.99 11.09 -2.35
CA PRO A 118 -6.89 10.95 -3.79
C PRO A 118 -8.26 11.02 -4.48
N PRO A 119 -8.33 11.50 -5.75
CA PRO A 119 -9.58 11.78 -6.45
C PRO A 119 -10.22 10.51 -7.08
N PHE A 120 -10.40 9.46 -6.28
CA PHE A 120 -11.05 8.21 -6.67
C PHE A 120 -11.70 7.52 -5.45
N PRO A 121 -12.66 6.59 -5.67
CA PRO A 121 -13.40 5.94 -4.59
C PRO A 121 -12.52 5.24 -3.55
N GLU A 122 -13.07 5.10 -2.35
CA GLU A 122 -12.35 4.64 -1.17
C GLU A 122 -12.02 3.14 -1.25
N TYR A 123 -13.01 2.29 -1.46
CA TYR A 123 -12.85 0.85 -1.25
C TYR A 123 -12.54 0.07 -2.53
N PRO A 124 -11.55 -0.85 -2.55
CA PRO A 124 -10.55 -1.12 -1.51
C PRO A 124 -9.34 -0.19 -1.63
N SER A 125 -8.38 -0.25 -0.70
CA SER A 125 -7.15 0.55 -0.75
C SER A 125 -6.23 0.08 -1.89
N GLY A 126 -5.84 1.03 -2.76
CA GLY A 126 -4.95 0.74 -3.89
C GLY A 126 -3.52 0.39 -3.44
N HIS A 127 -2.98 1.11 -2.45
CA HIS A 127 -1.67 0.78 -1.86
C HIS A 127 -1.69 -0.60 -1.24
N SER A 128 -2.75 -0.93 -0.49
CA SER A 128 -2.86 -2.25 0.16
C SER A 128 -2.96 -3.37 -0.87
N THR A 129 -3.70 -3.17 -1.95
CA THR A 129 -3.87 -4.19 -3.00
C THR A 129 -2.56 -4.47 -3.73
N GLU A 130 -1.85 -3.43 -4.15
CA GLU A 130 -0.57 -3.62 -4.86
C GLU A 130 0.54 -4.10 -3.93
N ALA A 131 0.60 -3.62 -2.68
CA ALA A 131 1.60 -4.06 -1.72
C ALA A 131 1.41 -5.53 -1.33
N GLY A 132 0.16 -5.98 -1.11
CA GLY A 132 -0.14 -7.39 -0.85
C GLY A 132 0.23 -8.29 -2.04
N ALA A 133 -0.05 -7.83 -3.27
CA ALA A 133 0.32 -8.54 -4.49
C ALA A 133 1.85 -8.64 -4.67
N ALA A 134 2.56 -7.53 -4.50
CA ALA A 134 4.02 -7.47 -4.61
C ALA A 134 4.70 -8.32 -3.53
N ALA A 135 4.26 -8.22 -2.27
CA ALA A 135 4.80 -9.01 -1.18
C ALA A 135 4.61 -10.51 -1.41
N THR A 136 3.43 -10.94 -1.89
CA THR A 136 3.19 -12.35 -2.20
C THR A 136 4.17 -12.88 -3.26
N ILE A 137 4.35 -12.16 -4.37
CA ILE A 137 5.28 -12.56 -5.44
C ILE A 137 6.73 -12.54 -4.96
N LEU A 138 7.16 -11.51 -4.23
CA LEU A 138 8.53 -11.39 -3.74
C LEU A 138 8.84 -12.47 -2.70
N SER A 139 7.92 -12.75 -1.78
CA SER A 139 8.06 -13.85 -0.81
C SER A 139 8.13 -15.21 -1.50
N ALA A 140 7.34 -15.45 -2.56
CA ALA A 140 7.42 -16.69 -3.32
C ALA A 140 8.78 -16.89 -4.01
N ILE A 141 9.46 -15.81 -4.39
CA ILE A 141 10.76 -15.85 -5.10
C ILE A 141 11.93 -15.93 -4.11
N PHE A 142 11.94 -15.09 -3.08
CA PHE A 142 13.09 -14.89 -2.19
C PHE A 142 12.93 -15.56 -0.82
N GLY A 143 11.71 -16.01 -0.47
CA GLY A 143 11.37 -16.61 0.81
C GLY A 143 10.49 -15.70 1.68
N ASP A 144 9.67 -16.33 2.53
CA ASP A 144 8.71 -15.62 3.40
C ASP A 144 9.39 -14.70 4.43
N ASP A 145 10.53 -15.13 4.97
CA ASP A 145 11.30 -14.43 6.00
C ASP A 145 12.48 -13.62 5.42
N TYR A 146 12.39 -13.19 4.16
CA TYR A 146 13.46 -12.40 3.54
C TYR A 146 13.50 -10.98 4.13
N ALA A 147 14.50 -10.72 4.96
CA ALA A 147 14.74 -9.40 5.54
C ALA A 147 15.46 -8.48 4.54
N PHE A 148 15.00 -7.23 4.45
CA PHE A 148 15.58 -6.24 3.54
C PHE A 148 15.53 -4.83 4.15
N THR A 149 16.30 -3.91 3.59
CA THR A 149 16.24 -2.49 3.95
C THR A 149 15.77 -1.67 2.76
N ASP A 150 14.63 -1.00 2.90
CA ASP A 150 14.16 -0.05 1.90
C ASP A 150 14.80 1.33 2.08
N ARG A 151 15.47 1.76 1.01
CA ARG A 151 16.19 3.02 0.86
C ARG A 151 15.55 3.94 -0.17
N SER A 152 14.41 3.55 -0.74
CA SER A 152 13.74 4.26 -1.84
C SER A 152 13.39 5.73 -1.48
N GLN A 153 13.12 5.98 -0.20
CA GLN A 153 12.71 7.28 0.34
C GLN A 153 13.86 8.14 0.90
N GLU A 154 15.12 7.66 0.89
CA GLU A 154 16.28 8.43 1.37
C GLU A 154 16.42 9.78 0.63
N ARG A 155 16.07 9.80 -0.67
CA ARG A 155 16.10 11.02 -1.50
C ARG A 155 15.14 12.11 -1.03
N LEU A 156 14.13 11.77 -0.23
CA LEU A 156 13.16 12.70 0.35
C LEU A 156 13.52 13.05 1.81
N GLY A 157 14.63 12.53 2.33
CA GLY A 157 15.10 12.78 3.69
C GLY A 157 14.58 11.80 4.74
N PHE A 158 13.87 10.74 4.36
CA PHE A 158 13.50 9.68 5.30
C PHE A 158 14.69 8.77 5.61
N ALA A 159 14.75 8.28 6.85
CA ALA A 159 15.68 7.22 7.19
C ALA A 159 15.30 5.91 6.47
N PRO A 160 16.27 5.06 6.08
CA PRO A 160 15.98 3.72 5.60
C PRO A 160 15.15 2.92 6.60
N ARG A 161 14.22 2.10 6.11
CA ARG A 161 13.40 1.21 6.94
C ARG A 161 13.79 -0.23 6.68
N THR A 162 14.09 -0.97 7.75
CA THR A 162 14.41 -2.40 7.67
C THR A 162 13.20 -3.21 8.08
N TYR A 163 12.83 -4.18 7.25
CA TYR A 163 11.72 -5.09 7.48
C TYR A 163 12.23 -6.53 7.60
N ALA A 164 11.55 -7.34 8.41
CA ALA A 164 11.88 -8.75 8.54
C ALA A 164 11.31 -9.59 7.38
N SER A 165 10.32 -9.07 6.65
CA SER A 165 9.70 -9.70 5.49
C SER A 165 9.08 -8.67 4.56
N PHE A 166 8.80 -9.04 3.30
CA PHE A 166 8.00 -8.22 2.39
C PHE A 166 6.58 -7.96 2.92
N TRP A 167 6.03 -8.91 3.68
CA TRP A 167 4.72 -8.78 4.31
C TRP A 167 4.69 -7.74 5.42
N ASP A 168 5.78 -7.56 6.17
CA ASP A 168 5.86 -6.50 7.17
C ASP A 168 5.83 -5.12 6.50
N ALA A 169 6.54 -4.97 5.38
CA ALA A 169 6.48 -3.74 4.57
C ALA A 169 5.08 -3.52 3.99
N ALA A 170 4.44 -4.56 3.43
CA ALA A 170 3.09 -4.44 2.86
C ALA A 170 2.02 -4.08 3.90
N ARG A 171 2.11 -4.66 5.11
CA ARG A 171 1.22 -4.31 6.22
C ARG A 171 1.44 -2.87 6.69
N GLU A 172 2.70 -2.44 6.76
CA GLU A 172 3.01 -1.06 7.13
C GLU A 172 2.52 -0.06 6.05
N ALA A 173 2.68 -0.39 4.77
CA ALA A 173 2.14 0.37 3.65
C ALA A 173 0.60 0.46 3.71
N ALA A 174 -0.08 -0.63 4.08
CA ALA A 174 -1.52 -0.63 4.27
C ALA A 174 -1.95 0.25 5.46
N GLU A 175 -1.34 0.08 6.64
CA GLU A 175 -1.63 0.89 7.83
C GLU A 175 -1.33 2.38 7.62
N SER A 176 -0.34 2.72 6.80
CA SER A 176 -0.01 4.10 6.44
C SER A 176 -1.22 4.88 5.92
N ARG A 177 -2.19 4.20 5.29
CA ARG A 177 -3.37 4.82 4.70
C ARG A 177 -4.43 5.19 5.74
N LEU A 178 -4.49 4.41 6.82
CA LEU A 178 -5.28 4.75 8.01
C LEU A 178 -4.63 5.93 8.74
N TYR A 179 -3.31 5.89 8.94
CA TYR A 179 -2.56 6.99 9.56
C TYR A 179 -2.66 8.29 8.75
N GLY A 180 -2.70 8.19 7.43
CA GLY A 180 -2.93 9.31 6.51
C GLY A 180 -4.38 9.83 6.49
N GLY A 181 -5.32 9.15 7.15
CA GLY A 181 -6.72 9.59 7.24
C GLY A 181 -7.54 9.41 5.97
N ILE A 182 -7.08 8.58 5.04
CA ILE A 182 -7.64 8.50 3.67
C ILE A 182 -8.29 7.16 3.33
N HIS A 183 -8.09 6.14 4.16
CA HIS A 183 -8.74 4.83 4.03
C HIS A 183 -9.25 4.32 5.38
N TYR A 184 -10.34 3.55 5.34
CA TYR A 184 -10.81 2.78 6.48
C TYR A 184 -9.97 1.51 6.66
N ARG A 185 -9.91 0.94 7.86
CA ARG A 185 -9.15 -0.28 8.14
C ARG A 185 -9.60 -1.45 7.26
N SER A 186 -10.91 -1.65 7.10
CA SER A 186 -11.44 -2.73 6.24
C SER A 186 -10.97 -2.62 4.79
N ALA A 187 -10.81 -1.41 4.25
CA ALA A 187 -10.33 -1.21 2.88
C ALA A 187 -8.84 -1.57 2.73
N ASN A 188 -8.07 -1.41 3.81
CA ASN A 188 -6.67 -1.81 3.86
C ASN A 188 -6.54 -3.32 3.95
N GLU A 189 -7.25 -3.96 4.89
CA GLU A 189 -7.22 -5.41 5.11
C GLU A 189 -7.71 -6.17 3.88
N GLN A 190 -8.90 -5.83 3.35
CA GLN A 190 -9.44 -6.48 2.16
C GLN A 190 -8.63 -6.16 0.91
N GLY A 191 -7.96 -4.99 0.86
CA GLY A 191 -7.01 -4.68 -0.21
C GLY A 191 -5.84 -5.67 -0.20
N LEU A 192 -5.19 -5.89 0.95
CA LEU A 192 -4.12 -6.88 1.08
C LEU A 192 -4.58 -8.27 0.63
N GLU A 193 -5.75 -8.73 1.10
CA GLU A 193 -6.33 -10.02 0.71
C GLU A 193 -6.61 -10.13 -0.79
N GLN A 194 -7.14 -9.06 -1.39
CA GLN A 194 -7.34 -8.99 -2.84
C GLN A 194 -5.99 -9.17 -3.57
N GLY A 195 -4.93 -8.50 -3.09
CA GLY A 195 -3.58 -8.61 -3.62
C GLY A 195 -3.05 -10.05 -3.62
N VAL A 196 -3.27 -10.81 -2.55
CA VAL A 196 -2.91 -12.25 -2.47
C VAL A 196 -3.63 -13.05 -3.55
N CYS A 197 -4.92 -12.81 -3.72
CA CYS A 197 -5.73 -13.52 -4.71
C CYS A 197 -5.22 -13.26 -6.14
N ILE A 198 -4.84 -12.01 -6.45
CA ILE A 198 -4.27 -11.64 -7.75
C ILE A 198 -2.92 -12.32 -7.97
N ALA A 199 -2.04 -12.27 -6.96
CA ALA A 199 -0.72 -12.91 -7.03
C ALA A 199 -0.84 -14.42 -7.32
N GLY A 200 -1.82 -15.10 -6.73
CA GLY A 200 -2.08 -16.52 -6.99
C GLY A 200 -2.35 -16.86 -8.46
N TYR A 201 -2.81 -15.93 -9.30
CA TYR A 201 -2.91 -16.13 -10.75
C TYR A 201 -1.56 -15.96 -11.47
N VAL A 202 -0.76 -14.98 -11.07
CA VAL A 202 0.57 -14.73 -11.66
C VAL A 202 1.54 -15.86 -11.30
N GLU A 203 1.44 -16.44 -10.10
CA GLU A 203 2.26 -17.58 -9.69
C GLU A 203 2.03 -18.84 -10.53
N GLN A 204 0.84 -19.00 -11.11
CA GLN A 204 0.51 -20.12 -11.99
C GLN A 204 1.14 -20.00 -13.38
N LEU A 205 1.69 -18.83 -13.72
CA LEU A 205 2.36 -18.63 -15.00
C LEU A 205 3.66 -19.43 -15.06
N GLN A 206 3.85 -20.16 -16.15
CA GLN A 206 5.06 -20.94 -16.38
C GLN A 206 6.15 -20.07 -17.02
N PHE A 207 7.19 -19.79 -16.24
CA PHE A 207 8.41 -19.17 -16.75
C PHE A 207 9.39 -20.25 -17.21
N LYS A 208 10.11 -19.96 -18.30
CA LYS A 208 11.19 -20.86 -18.74
C LYS A 208 12.32 -20.80 -17.73
N SER A 209 12.70 -21.96 -17.19
CA SER A 209 13.90 -22.07 -16.37
C SER A 209 15.11 -21.60 -17.16
N SER A 210 15.98 -20.83 -16.50
CA SER A 210 17.29 -20.49 -17.06
C SER A 210 18.06 -21.79 -17.37
N PRO A 211 18.75 -21.86 -18.53
CA PRO A 211 19.46 -23.05 -18.97
C PRO A 211 20.63 -23.45 -18.06
#